data_AF-A0A059EZX2-F1
#
_entry.id   AF-A0A059EZX2-F1
#
_cell.length_a   1.000
_cell.length_b   1.000
_cell.length_c   1.000
_cell.angle_alpha   90.00
_cell.angle_beta   90.00
_cell.angle_gamma   90.00
#
_symmetry.space_group_name_H-M   'P 1'
#
loop_
_entity.id
_entity.type
_entity.pdbx_description
1 polymer ?
#
loop_
_entity_poly.entity_id
_entity_poly.type
_entity_poly.pdbx_seq_one_letter_code
_entity_poly.pdbx_strand_id
1 'polypeptide(L)'
;MLLTMNQLITFAIIFVILLLLFILYIYITRRLSYSAVKMYLTECIGSLGNELVNSLVESNDLNFNKNLIIYLRTKDKKTYDFLIYHLFSKYSLSKYSSLTHPAIVMRALLQEIISEQLNAKYEKGFFFSQDTFDNIKTNAPFLARYCLIAKMKDDLYFTDILKFYPNANINQVVRMSYNNFIEIVSIDKEIHYENLFFPEKLVILADRSINKYIFNFNCLSDFNFILHDGNTFTIRSLILKKINFFSSSYKMIGGNRIGTFDLDIIKYDHSVMSKSFLSVLVCEKINHDH
;
A
#
# COMPACT_ATOMS: atom_id res chain seq x y z
N MET A 1 -15.47 -31.55 -44.87
CA MET A 1 -16.42 -32.28 -44.01
C MET A 1 -17.39 -31.25 -43.44
N LEU A 2 -18.60 -31.12 -43.99
CA LEU A 2 -19.60 -30.20 -43.46
C LEU A 2 -20.09 -30.74 -42.11
N LEU A 3 -20.05 -29.90 -41.07
CA LEU A 3 -20.70 -30.20 -39.79
C LEU A 3 -22.19 -30.42 -40.05
N THR A 4 -22.73 -31.51 -39.50
CA THR A 4 -24.18 -31.75 -39.55
C THR A 4 -24.91 -30.65 -38.78
N MET A 5 -26.17 -30.36 -39.16
CA MET A 5 -26.98 -29.31 -38.51
C MET A 5 -27.04 -29.49 -36.99
N ASN A 6 -27.08 -30.75 -36.52
CA ASN A 6 -27.06 -31.10 -35.10
C ASN A 6 -25.72 -30.78 -34.42
N GLN A 7 -24.58 -30.94 -35.11
CA GLN A 7 -23.27 -30.55 -34.58
C GLN A 7 -23.13 -29.03 -34.48
N LEU A 8 -23.67 -28.27 -35.45
CA LEU A 8 -23.74 -26.81 -35.40
C LEU A 8 -24.59 -26.32 -34.22
N ILE A 9 -25.76 -26.91 -34.00
CA ILE A 9 -26.62 -26.60 -32.85
C ILE A 9 -25.90 -26.91 -31.53
N THR A 10 -25.26 -28.08 -31.43
CA THR A 10 -24.54 -28.49 -30.22
C THR A 10 -23.38 -27.52 -29.92
N PHE A 11 -22.63 -27.11 -30.94
CA PHE A 11 -21.54 -26.15 -30.78
C PHE A 11 -22.04 -24.77 -30.33
N ALA A 12 -23.16 -24.30 -30.91
CA ALA A 12 -23.79 -23.05 -30.51
C ALA A 12 -24.25 -23.09 -29.03
N ILE A 13 -24.85 -24.20 -28.58
CA ILE A 13 -25.26 -24.38 -27.19
C ILE A 13 -24.03 -24.37 -26.25
N ILE A 14 -22.97 -25.10 -26.57
CA ILE A 14 -21.72 -25.11 -25.77
C ILE A 14 -21.12 -23.71 -25.70
N PHE A 15 -21.06 -22.98 -26.82
CA PHE A 15 -20.54 -21.62 -26.86
C PHE A 15 -21.35 -20.67 -25.97
N VAL A 16 -22.68 -20.73 -26.02
CA VAL A 16 -23.55 -19.91 -25.16
C VAL A 16 -23.34 -20.24 -23.69
N ILE A 17 -23.21 -21.53 -23.33
CA ILE A 17 -22.92 -21.95 -21.95
C ILE A 17 -21.57 -21.40 -21.48
N LEU A 18 -20.52 -21.52 -22.30
CA LEU A 18 -19.19 -20.98 -21.96
C LEU A 18 -19.21 -19.46 -21.81
N LEU A 19 -19.95 -18.74 -22.66
CA LEU A 19 -20.13 -17.29 -22.56
C LEU A 19 -20.83 -16.92 -21.24
N LEU A 20 -21.90 -17.62 -20.87
CA LEU A 20 -22.61 -17.41 -19.60
C LEU A 20 -21.71 -17.67 -18.39
N LEU A 21 -20.92 -18.75 -18.42
CA LEU A 21 -19.95 -19.07 -17.37
C LEU A 21 -18.86 -17.99 -17.27
N PHE A 22 -18.40 -17.46 -18.40
CA PHE A 22 -17.42 -16.37 -18.43
C PHE A 22 -17.98 -15.07 -17.86
N ILE A 23 -19.21 -14.70 -18.22
CA ILE A 23 -19.92 -13.53 -17.65
C ILE A 23 -20.11 -13.71 -16.15
N LEU A 24 -20.56 -14.88 -15.70
CA LEU A 24 -20.73 -15.20 -14.29
C LEU A 24 -19.39 -15.13 -13.54
N TYR A 25 -18.31 -15.67 -14.12
CA TYR A 25 -16.95 -15.58 -13.58
C TYR A 25 -16.49 -14.13 -13.42
N ILE A 26 -16.69 -13.28 -14.44
CA ILE A 26 -16.39 -11.85 -14.36
C ILE A 26 -17.20 -11.18 -13.25
N TYR A 27 -18.50 -11.46 -13.18
CA TYR A 27 -19.40 -10.88 -12.18
C TYR A 27 -19.00 -11.27 -10.75
N ILE A 28 -18.78 -12.57 -10.49
CA ILE A 28 -18.32 -13.08 -9.20
C ILE A 28 -16.97 -12.46 -8.84
N THR A 29 -16.04 -12.41 -9.78
CA THR A 29 -14.70 -11.85 -9.54
C THR A 29 -14.77 -10.36 -9.20
N ARG A 30 -15.58 -9.58 -9.94
CA ARG A 30 -15.84 -8.16 -9.64
C ARG A 30 -16.44 -7.95 -8.26
N ARG A 31 -17.46 -8.75 -7.89
CA ARG A 31 -18.10 -8.67 -6.58
C ARG A 31 -17.14 -9.00 -5.44
N LEU A 32 -16.32 -10.04 -5.61
CA LEU A 32 -15.27 -10.40 -4.65
C LEU A 32 -14.22 -9.29 -4.51
N SER A 33 -13.78 -8.68 -5.62
CA SER A 33 -12.85 -7.57 -5.59
C SER A 33 -13.43 -6.35 -4.86
N TYR A 34 -14.68 -5.95 -5.15
CA TYR A 34 -15.35 -4.87 -4.42
C TYR A 34 -15.44 -5.16 -2.91
N SER A 35 -15.83 -6.38 -2.54
CA SER A 35 -15.87 -6.80 -1.14
C SER A 35 -14.49 -6.75 -0.47
N ALA A 36 -13.43 -7.08 -1.20
CA ALA A 36 -12.06 -6.98 -0.70
C ALA A 36 -11.64 -5.52 -0.49
N VAL A 37 -11.95 -4.61 -1.42
CA VAL A 37 -11.71 -3.16 -1.22
C VAL A 37 -12.42 -2.68 0.02
N LYS A 38 -13.72 -2.97 0.13
CA LYS A 38 -14.54 -2.58 1.27
C LYS A 38 -13.97 -3.07 2.61
N MET A 39 -13.46 -4.31 2.63
CA MET A 39 -12.88 -4.92 3.82
C MET A 39 -11.53 -4.28 4.17
N TYR A 40 -10.63 -4.10 3.21
CA TYR A 40 -9.26 -3.69 3.50
C TYR A 40 -9.04 -2.18 3.52
N LEU A 41 -9.93 -1.38 2.93
CA LEU A 41 -9.79 0.08 2.93
C LEU A 41 -9.83 0.64 4.36
N THR A 42 -10.69 0.12 5.24
CA THR A 42 -10.72 0.53 6.65
C THR A 42 -9.39 0.22 7.35
N GLU A 43 -8.84 -0.98 7.16
CA GLU A 43 -7.57 -1.39 7.74
C GLU A 43 -6.41 -0.52 7.21
N CYS A 44 -6.42 -0.19 5.91
CA CYS A 44 -5.42 0.69 5.29
C CYS A 44 -5.50 2.11 5.85
N ILE A 45 -6.68 2.72 5.87
CA ILE A 45 -6.87 4.06 6.43
C ILE A 45 -6.45 4.09 7.91
N GLY A 46 -6.86 3.10 8.70
CA GLY A 46 -6.46 3.01 10.11
C GLY A 46 -4.94 2.92 10.28
N SER A 47 -4.26 2.19 9.40
CA SER A 47 -2.81 1.96 9.53
C SER A 47 -1.97 3.24 9.35
N LEU A 48 -2.51 4.23 8.63
CA LEU A 48 -1.89 5.56 8.45
C LEU A 48 -2.07 6.48 9.67
N GLY A 49 -2.95 6.12 10.62
CA GLY A 49 -3.20 6.91 11.82
C GLY A 49 -4.21 8.05 11.64
N ASN A 50 -4.66 8.62 12.75
CA ASN A 50 -5.68 9.68 12.79
C ASN A 50 -5.19 10.97 12.14
N GLU A 51 -3.89 11.22 12.25
CA GLU A 51 -3.21 12.38 11.67
C GLU A 51 -3.17 12.39 10.13
N LEU A 52 -3.62 11.33 9.46
CA LEU A 52 -3.81 11.29 8.00
C LEU A 52 -4.63 12.49 7.51
N VAL A 53 -5.70 12.87 8.21
CA VAL A 53 -6.57 13.99 7.80
C VAL A 53 -5.81 15.32 7.67
N ASN A 54 -4.75 15.51 8.47
CA ASN A 54 -3.93 16.72 8.45
C ASN A 54 -2.93 16.75 7.29
N SER A 55 -2.78 15.64 6.57
CA SER A 55 -1.91 15.51 5.41
C SER A 55 -2.67 15.48 4.09
N LEU A 56 -3.97 15.75 4.09
CA LEU A 56 -4.80 15.79 2.89
C LEU A 56 -5.08 17.24 2.48
N VAL A 57 -5.14 17.48 1.18
CA VAL A 57 -5.47 18.78 0.57
C VAL A 57 -6.67 18.56 -0.32
N GLU A 58 -7.64 19.46 -0.22
CA GLU A 58 -8.80 19.47 -1.12
C GLU A 58 -8.36 20.07 -2.46
N SER A 59 -8.44 19.29 -3.54
CA SER A 59 -8.32 19.82 -4.90
C SER A 59 -9.69 20.17 -5.46
N ASN A 60 -9.72 21.09 -6.43
CA ASN A 60 -10.95 21.43 -7.14
C ASN A 60 -11.31 20.39 -8.22
N ASP A 61 -10.32 19.68 -8.76
CA ASP A 61 -10.47 18.83 -9.94
C ASP A 61 -10.80 17.37 -9.61
N LEU A 62 -10.26 16.86 -8.51
CA LEU A 62 -10.50 15.50 -8.03
C LEU A 62 -11.16 15.57 -6.65
N ASN A 63 -12.20 14.76 -6.47
CA ASN A 63 -12.97 14.76 -5.23
C ASN A 63 -12.50 13.65 -4.25
N PHE A 64 -11.36 12.98 -4.48
CA PHE A 64 -10.98 11.83 -3.68
C PHE A 64 -10.53 12.27 -2.27
N ASN A 65 -9.58 13.19 -2.16
CA ASN A 65 -9.12 13.69 -0.85
C ASN A 65 -10.25 14.34 -0.08
N LYS A 66 -11.12 15.12 -0.74
CA LYS A 66 -12.31 15.72 -0.13
C LYS A 66 -13.22 14.66 0.51
N ASN A 67 -13.55 13.60 -0.23
CA ASN A 67 -14.34 12.50 0.34
C ASN A 67 -13.56 11.77 1.44
N LEU A 68 -12.26 11.56 1.31
CA LEU A 68 -11.46 10.94 2.36
C LEU A 68 -11.46 11.77 3.65
N ILE A 69 -11.32 13.10 3.55
CA ILE A 69 -11.42 14.04 4.68
C ILE A 69 -12.79 13.95 5.35
N ILE A 70 -13.88 14.00 4.57
CA ILE A 70 -15.24 13.89 5.10
C ILE A 70 -15.39 12.56 5.86
N TYR A 71 -14.99 11.44 5.25
CA TYR A 71 -15.07 10.13 5.89
C TYR A 71 -14.23 10.06 7.18
N LEU A 72 -13.01 10.60 7.17
CA LEU A 72 -12.14 10.61 8.34
C LEU A 72 -12.77 11.38 9.51
N ARG A 73 -13.47 12.49 9.23
CA ARG A 73 -14.10 13.36 10.24
C ARG A 73 -15.46 12.86 10.73
N THR A 74 -16.33 12.41 9.83
CA THR A 74 -17.74 12.12 10.15
C THR A 74 -18.07 10.63 10.18
N LYS A 75 -17.18 9.78 9.66
CA LYS A 75 -17.44 8.36 9.38
C LYS A 75 -18.69 8.15 8.51
N ASP A 76 -19.01 9.11 7.65
CA ASP A 76 -20.17 9.03 6.76
C ASP A 76 -20.07 7.83 5.79
N LYS A 77 -21.16 7.06 5.73
CA LYS A 77 -21.23 5.82 4.95
C LYS A 77 -21.27 6.09 3.45
N LYS A 78 -21.96 7.15 2.98
CA LYS A 78 -22.07 7.44 1.55
C LYS A 78 -20.71 7.83 0.99
N THR A 79 -19.98 8.65 1.72
CA THR A 79 -18.60 9.01 1.42
C THR A 79 -17.68 7.79 1.42
N TYR A 80 -17.84 6.87 2.38
CA TYR A 80 -17.07 5.62 2.38
C TYR A 80 -17.38 4.73 1.16
N ASP A 81 -18.65 4.56 0.82
CA ASP A 81 -19.08 3.79 -0.34
C ASP A 81 -18.57 4.41 -1.66
N PHE A 82 -18.48 5.74 -1.75
CA PHE A 82 -17.84 6.46 -2.85
C PHE A 82 -16.34 6.10 -2.96
N LEU A 83 -15.58 6.18 -1.86
CA LEU A 83 -14.14 5.85 -1.86
C LEU A 83 -13.89 4.41 -2.33
N ILE A 84 -14.71 3.46 -1.85
CA ILE A 84 -14.62 2.05 -2.28
C ILE A 84 -14.88 1.94 -3.77
N TYR A 85 -15.97 2.54 -4.26
CA TYR A 85 -16.35 2.46 -5.66
C TYR A 85 -15.29 3.10 -6.57
N HIS A 86 -14.76 4.26 -6.18
CA HIS A 86 -13.69 4.95 -6.89
C HIS A 86 -12.44 4.10 -7.04
N LEU A 87 -11.92 3.55 -5.94
CA LEU A 87 -10.74 2.68 -5.98
C LEU A 87 -11.00 1.40 -6.77
N PHE A 88 -12.16 0.78 -6.59
CA PHE A 88 -12.55 -0.43 -7.31
C PHE A 88 -12.68 -0.23 -8.83
N SER A 89 -13.24 0.91 -9.25
CA SER A 89 -13.50 1.21 -10.66
C SER A 89 -12.25 1.65 -11.40
N LYS A 90 -11.40 2.47 -10.77
CA LYS A 90 -10.19 3.02 -11.39
C LYS A 90 -9.04 2.02 -11.42
N TYR A 91 -8.92 1.18 -10.40
CA TYR A 91 -7.84 0.20 -10.31
C TYR A 91 -8.35 -1.22 -10.57
N SER A 92 -7.74 -1.90 -11.54
CA SER A 92 -7.87 -3.35 -11.64
C SER A 92 -7.11 -3.99 -10.47
N LEU A 93 -7.81 -4.18 -9.35
CA LEU A 93 -7.29 -4.82 -8.14
C LEU A 93 -7.24 -6.34 -8.34
N SER A 94 -6.39 -6.73 -9.28
CA SER A 94 -6.27 -8.10 -9.79
C SER A 94 -5.74 -9.05 -8.73
N LYS A 95 -6.33 -10.24 -8.67
CA LYS A 95 -5.81 -11.39 -7.92
C LYS A 95 -4.42 -11.86 -8.40
N TYR A 96 -3.93 -11.35 -9.53
CA TYR A 96 -2.60 -11.66 -10.09
C TYR A 96 -1.54 -10.59 -9.81
N SER A 97 -1.87 -9.50 -9.09
CA SER A 97 -0.86 -8.51 -8.69
C SER A 97 0.27 -9.18 -7.89
N SER A 98 1.50 -8.70 -7.99
CA SER A 98 2.56 -9.19 -7.10
C SER A 98 2.34 -8.77 -5.64
N LEU A 99 1.37 -7.93 -5.28
CA LEU A 99 1.10 -7.52 -3.90
C LEU A 99 0.02 -8.36 -3.21
N THR A 100 0.04 -8.40 -1.87
CA THR A 100 -1.06 -8.94 -1.05
C THR A 100 -2.32 -8.10 -1.19
N HIS A 101 -3.51 -8.66 -0.91
CA HIS A 101 -4.77 -7.92 -1.13
C HIS A 101 -4.86 -6.55 -0.40
N PRO A 102 -4.51 -6.42 0.89
CA PRO A 102 -4.49 -5.11 1.53
C PRO A 102 -3.40 -4.18 0.96
N ALA A 103 -2.25 -4.71 0.55
CA ALA A 103 -1.21 -3.92 -0.11
C ALA A 103 -1.67 -3.35 -1.46
N ILE A 104 -2.46 -4.09 -2.24
CA ILE A 104 -3.04 -3.56 -3.48
C ILE A 104 -4.00 -2.39 -3.18
N VAL A 105 -4.84 -2.52 -2.14
CA VAL A 105 -5.76 -1.45 -1.72
C VAL A 105 -5.00 -0.24 -1.18
N MET A 106 -3.99 -0.45 -0.34
CA MET A 106 -3.11 0.61 0.15
C MET A 106 -2.41 1.32 -1.00
N ARG A 107 -1.83 0.59 -1.97
CA ARG A 107 -1.22 1.20 -3.16
C ARG A 107 -2.18 2.11 -3.90
N ALA A 108 -3.42 1.65 -4.14
CA ALA A 108 -4.44 2.45 -4.83
C ALA A 108 -4.82 3.70 -4.02
N LEU A 109 -4.97 3.57 -2.69
CA LEU A 109 -5.21 4.70 -1.79
C LEU A 109 -4.09 5.74 -1.87
N LEU A 110 -2.82 5.31 -1.74
CA LEU A 110 -1.65 6.18 -1.82
C LEU A 110 -1.57 6.87 -3.18
N GLN A 111 -1.80 6.13 -4.27
CA GLN A 111 -1.76 6.67 -5.63
C GLN A 111 -2.82 7.74 -5.85
N GLU A 112 -4.06 7.58 -5.37
CA GLU A 112 -5.07 8.63 -5.50
C GLU A 112 -4.69 9.89 -4.72
N ILE A 113 -4.25 9.75 -3.46
CA ILE A 113 -3.87 10.89 -2.63
C ILE A 113 -2.72 11.67 -3.26
N ILE A 114 -1.67 10.97 -3.68
CA ILE A 114 -0.48 11.58 -4.29
C ILE A 114 -0.82 12.19 -5.66
N SER A 115 -1.61 11.50 -6.49
CA SER A 115 -2.02 12.01 -7.81
C SER A 115 -2.80 13.31 -7.69
N GLU A 116 -3.69 13.40 -6.69
CA GLU A 116 -4.49 14.60 -6.45
C GLU A 116 -3.63 15.77 -5.93
N GLN A 117 -2.69 15.51 -5.01
CA GLN A 117 -1.81 16.56 -4.47
C GLN A 117 -0.74 17.06 -5.44
N LEU A 118 -0.24 16.18 -6.31
CA LEU A 118 0.76 16.55 -7.32
C LEU A 118 0.14 16.99 -8.65
N ASN A 119 -1.17 16.79 -8.84
CA ASN A 119 -1.82 16.84 -10.16
C ASN A 119 -1.04 16.04 -11.23
N ALA A 120 -0.59 14.84 -10.85
CA ALA A 120 0.29 13.99 -11.66
C ALA A 120 -0.28 12.57 -11.79
N LYS A 121 0.02 11.91 -12.92
CA LYS A 121 -0.32 10.50 -13.11
C LYS A 121 0.79 9.60 -12.57
N TYR A 122 0.40 8.43 -12.10
CA TYR A 122 1.35 7.40 -11.69
C TYR A 122 1.93 6.67 -12.91
N GLU A 123 3.24 6.80 -13.13
CA GLU A 123 3.96 6.20 -14.25
C GLU A 123 5.21 5.45 -13.75
N LYS A 124 4.99 4.43 -12.91
CA LYS A 124 6.05 3.73 -12.14
C LYS A 124 6.76 4.65 -11.14
N GLY A 125 5.95 5.52 -10.54
CA GLY A 125 6.38 6.59 -9.65
C GLY A 125 5.70 7.89 -10.05
N PHE A 126 5.97 8.92 -9.28
CA PHE A 126 5.55 10.28 -9.51
C PHE A 126 6.78 11.15 -9.65
N PHE A 127 6.75 12.03 -10.63
CA PHE A 127 7.79 13.01 -10.89
C PHE A 127 7.23 14.40 -10.68
N PHE A 128 7.99 15.27 -10.01
CA PHE A 128 7.55 16.63 -9.70
C PHE A 128 8.73 17.60 -9.63
N SER A 129 8.45 18.89 -9.78
CA SER A 129 9.47 19.95 -9.85
C SER A 129 9.99 20.37 -8.49
N GLN A 130 11.14 21.06 -8.48
CA GLN A 130 11.67 21.80 -7.33
C GLN A 130 10.61 22.69 -6.67
N ASP A 131 9.83 23.46 -7.44
CA ASP A 131 8.79 24.35 -6.87
C ASP A 131 7.76 23.58 -6.03
N THR A 132 7.43 22.35 -6.45
CA THR A 132 6.51 21.49 -5.70
C THR A 132 7.18 20.94 -4.45
N PHE A 133 8.46 20.59 -4.53
CA PHE A 133 9.25 20.15 -3.39
C PHE A 133 9.42 21.25 -2.34
N ASP A 134 9.74 22.48 -2.75
CA ASP A 134 9.92 23.62 -1.85
C ASP A 134 8.62 23.97 -1.10
N ASN A 135 7.47 23.75 -1.75
CA ASN A 135 6.14 23.99 -1.20
C ASN A 135 5.43 22.70 -0.74
N ILE A 136 6.15 21.59 -0.55
CA ILE A 136 5.56 20.28 -0.34
C ILE A 136 4.67 20.21 0.89
N LYS A 137 5.03 20.91 1.97
CA LYS A 137 4.22 20.94 3.21
C LYS A 137 2.85 21.61 3.01
N THR A 138 2.73 22.48 2.02
CA THR A 138 1.49 23.22 1.74
C THR A 138 0.68 22.52 0.64
N ASN A 139 1.35 22.18 -0.46
CA ASN A 139 0.68 21.67 -1.67
C ASN A 139 0.50 20.15 -1.64
N ALA A 140 1.46 19.44 -1.05
CA ALA A 140 1.51 17.98 -1.05
C ALA A 140 1.92 17.38 0.31
N PRO A 141 1.25 17.76 1.43
CA PRO A 141 1.64 17.36 2.78
C PRO A 141 1.61 15.84 3.02
N PHE A 142 0.87 15.09 2.19
CA PHE A 142 0.92 13.63 2.24
C PHE A 142 2.30 13.10 1.87
N LEU A 143 2.94 13.69 0.87
CA LEU A 143 4.26 13.27 0.41
C LEU A 143 5.32 13.56 1.47
N ALA A 144 5.30 14.77 2.03
CA ALA A 144 6.21 15.16 3.10
C ALA A 144 6.13 14.20 4.32
N ARG A 145 4.94 13.65 4.57
CA ARG A 145 4.67 12.86 5.76
C ARG A 145 4.77 11.35 5.59
N TYR A 146 4.49 10.82 4.40
CA TYR A 146 4.36 9.37 4.16
C TYR A 146 5.26 8.82 3.06
N CYS A 147 5.90 9.67 2.25
CA CYS A 147 6.60 9.26 1.04
C CYS A 147 8.10 9.52 1.13
N LEU A 148 8.91 8.53 0.76
CA LEU A 148 10.33 8.75 0.48
C LEU A 148 10.46 9.54 -0.81
N ILE A 149 11.33 10.55 -0.82
CA ILE A 149 11.58 11.39 -1.99
C ILE A 149 13.04 11.31 -2.37
N ALA A 150 13.33 11.13 -3.66
CA ALA A 150 14.67 11.25 -4.22
C ALA A 150 14.77 12.52 -5.07
N LYS A 151 15.84 13.29 -4.89
CA LYS A 151 16.28 14.31 -5.84
C LYS A 151 17.04 13.64 -6.97
N MET A 152 16.56 13.83 -8.19
CA MET A 152 17.22 13.41 -9.43
C MET A 152 18.10 14.56 -9.96
N LYS A 153 18.74 14.34 -11.11
CA LYS A 153 19.42 15.41 -11.85
C LYS A 153 18.41 16.46 -12.34
N ASP A 154 18.91 17.66 -12.64
CA ASP A 154 18.13 18.77 -13.22
C ASP A 154 16.94 19.24 -12.35
N ASP A 155 17.10 19.19 -11.02
CA ASP A 155 16.10 19.64 -10.04
C ASP A 155 14.71 18.98 -10.18
N LEU A 156 14.70 17.75 -10.73
CA LEU A 156 13.54 16.86 -10.77
C LEU A 156 13.49 15.99 -9.52
N TYR A 157 12.30 15.75 -8.98
CA TYR A 157 12.10 14.91 -7.81
C TYR A 157 11.24 13.70 -8.15
N PHE A 158 11.47 12.61 -7.42
CA PHE A 158 10.82 11.34 -7.61
C PHE A 158 10.28 10.77 -6.30
N THR A 159 9.10 10.19 -6.36
CA THR A 159 8.59 9.31 -5.31
C THR A 159 7.84 8.11 -5.90
N ASP A 160 7.89 6.98 -5.21
CA ASP A 160 7.16 5.76 -5.57
C ASP A 160 6.81 4.98 -4.30
N ILE A 161 5.94 4.01 -4.46
CA ILE A 161 5.43 3.17 -3.40
C ILE A 161 6.49 2.13 -3.00
N LEU A 162 6.92 2.17 -1.75
CA LEU A 162 7.89 1.24 -1.19
C LEU A 162 7.32 -0.17 -1.12
N LYS A 163 8.12 -1.15 -1.53
CA LYS A 163 7.72 -2.57 -1.57
C LYS A 163 8.83 -3.44 -1.02
N PHE A 164 8.48 -4.51 -0.32
CA PHE A 164 9.47 -5.46 0.17
C PHE A 164 9.15 -6.90 -0.23
N TYR A 165 10.22 -7.70 -0.30
CA TYR A 165 10.13 -9.14 -0.50
C TYR A 165 10.21 -9.86 0.87
N PRO A 166 9.25 -10.74 1.20
CA PRO A 166 9.13 -11.36 2.51
C PRO A 166 10.05 -12.60 2.64
N ASN A 167 11.36 -12.40 2.51
CA ASN A 167 12.38 -13.43 2.75
C ASN A 167 13.54 -12.89 3.62
N ALA A 168 13.21 -11.96 4.52
CA ALA A 168 14.18 -11.23 5.30
C ALA A 168 13.57 -10.83 6.64
N ASN A 169 14.42 -10.50 7.62
CA ASN A 169 13.92 -9.88 8.85
C ASN A 169 13.42 -8.46 8.57
N ILE A 170 12.71 -7.87 9.53
CA ILE A 170 12.07 -6.56 9.34
C ILE A 170 13.07 -5.42 9.02
N ASN A 171 14.31 -5.46 9.54
CA ASN A 171 15.34 -4.45 9.25
C ASN A 171 15.77 -4.51 7.79
N GLN A 172 16.07 -5.73 7.32
CA GLN A 172 16.40 -5.98 5.92
C GLN A 172 15.22 -5.61 5.00
N VAL A 173 13.99 -5.93 5.40
CA VAL A 173 12.77 -5.56 4.68
C VAL A 173 12.66 -4.06 4.46
N VAL A 174 12.88 -3.25 5.51
CA VAL A 174 12.81 -1.80 5.37
C VAL A 174 13.92 -1.30 4.44
N ARG A 175 15.17 -1.72 4.65
CA ARG A 175 16.32 -1.28 3.83
C ARG A 175 16.15 -1.63 2.35
N MET A 176 15.73 -2.86 2.06
CA MET A 176 15.50 -3.29 0.68
C MET A 176 14.35 -2.56 0.01
N SER A 177 13.40 -2.03 0.79
CA SER A 177 12.17 -1.47 0.23
C SER A 177 12.34 -0.19 -0.57
N TYR A 178 13.46 0.49 -0.38
CA TYR A 178 13.83 1.71 -1.09
C TYR A 178 15.08 1.55 -1.96
N ASN A 179 15.49 0.31 -2.31
CA ASN A 179 16.65 0.08 -3.21
C ASN A 179 16.52 0.84 -4.54
N ASN A 180 15.32 0.92 -5.13
CA ASN A 180 15.09 1.69 -6.34
C ASN A 180 15.43 3.18 -6.16
N PHE A 181 15.23 3.74 -4.96
CA PHE A 181 15.61 5.12 -4.66
C PHE A 181 17.12 5.27 -4.53
N ILE A 182 17.80 4.28 -3.92
CA ILE A 182 19.27 4.22 -3.88
C ILE A 182 19.84 4.23 -5.30
N GLU A 183 19.29 3.43 -6.20
CA GLU A 183 19.71 3.40 -7.61
C GLU A 183 19.52 4.77 -8.29
N ILE A 184 18.41 5.47 -8.01
CA ILE A 184 18.12 6.80 -8.58
C ILE A 184 19.12 7.85 -8.11
N VAL A 185 19.55 7.82 -6.84
CA VAL A 185 20.51 8.78 -6.30
C VAL A 185 21.96 8.32 -6.44
N SER A 186 22.21 7.21 -7.13
CA SER A 186 23.56 6.72 -7.37
C SER A 186 24.16 7.36 -8.63
N ILE A 187 25.30 8.04 -8.52
CA ILE A 187 26.02 8.65 -9.65
C ILE A 187 27.43 8.04 -9.66
N ASP A 188 27.86 7.50 -10.80
CA ASP A 188 29.20 6.91 -10.97
C ASP A 188 29.58 5.86 -9.89
N LYS A 189 28.57 5.12 -9.40
CA LYS A 189 28.65 4.11 -8.31
C LYS A 189 28.81 4.68 -6.90
N GLU A 190 28.75 5.99 -6.72
CA GLU A 190 28.64 6.65 -5.42
C GLU A 190 27.17 6.93 -5.08
N ILE A 191 26.77 6.66 -3.83
CA ILE A 191 25.39 6.86 -3.37
C ILE A 191 25.30 8.22 -2.69
N HIS A 192 24.51 9.14 -3.25
CA HIS A 192 24.27 10.47 -2.69
C HIS A 192 23.09 10.46 -1.73
N TYR A 193 23.33 10.08 -0.47
CA TYR A 193 22.28 10.02 0.56
C TYR A 193 21.65 11.37 0.87
N GLU A 194 22.37 12.47 0.64
CA GLU A 194 21.88 13.85 0.73
C GLU A 194 20.72 14.15 -0.24
N ASN A 195 20.58 13.34 -1.30
CA ASN A 195 19.48 13.45 -2.26
C ASN A 195 18.26 12.60 -1.87
N LEU A 196 18.26 11.95 -0.68
CA LEU A 196 17.13 11.19 -0.16
C LEU A 196 16.49 11.90 1.02
N PHE A 197 15.20 12.21 0.90
CA PHE A 197 14.42 12.88 1.93
C PHE A 197 13.44 11.88 2.54
N PHE A 198 13.75 11.43 3.75
CA PHE A 198 12.93 10.48 4.48
C PHE A 198 11.73 11.19 5.15
N PRO A 199 10.52 10.62 5.04
CA PRO A 199 9.32 11.17 5.64
C PRO A 199 9.25 10.90 7.16
N GLU A 200 8.29 11.54 7.83
CA GLU A 200 7.93 11.19 9.21
C GLU A 200 7.51 9.73 9.34
N LYS A 201 6.82 9.20 8.33
CA LYS A 201 6.35 7.81 8.28
C LYS A 201 6.66 7.14 6.96
N LEU A 202 7.13 5.90 7.03
CA LEU A 202 7.35 5.07 5.85
C LEU A 202 6.23 4.05 5.73
N VAL A 203 5.55 4.03 4.57
CA VAL A 203 4.53 3.03 4.25
C VAL A 203 5.11 2.01 3.27
N ILE A 204 5.22 0.75 3.70
CA ILE A 204 5.90 -0.30 2.97
C ILE A 204 4.95 -1.47 2.70
N LEU A 205 4.88 -1.88 1.43
CA LEU A 205 3.91 -2.86 0.94
C LEU A 205 4.56 -4.23 0.68
N ALA A 206 3.90 -5.31 1.11
CA ALA A 206 4.42 -6.65 0.93
C ALA A 206 4.17 -7.18 -0.49
N ASP A 207 5.23 -7.69 -1.11
CA ASP A 207 5.16 -8.47 -2.34
C ASP A 207 4.94 -9.97 -2.03
N ARG A 208 3.99 -10.60 -2.71
CA ARG A 208 3.60 -12.02 -2.61
C ARG A 208 4.17 -12.91 -3.72
N SER A 209 5.06 -12.39 -4.58
CA SER A 209 5.61 -13.15 -5.73
C SER A 209 6.35 -14.42 -5.34
N ILE A 210 6.83 -14.53 -4.08
CA ILE A 210 7.52 -15.72 -3.57
C ILE A 210 6.60 -16.43 -2.54
N ASN A 211 5.97 -17.53 -2.97
CA ASN A 211 5.01 -18.31 -2.17
C ASN A 211 5.61 -19.09 -0.98
N LYS A 212 6.93 -19.04 -0.76
CA LYS A 212 7.62 -19.65 0.40
C LYS A 212 7.78 -18.58 1.48
N TYR A 213 6.70 -18.39 2.23
CA TYR A 213 6.52 -17.27 3.16
C TYR A 213 7.10 -17.58 4.54
N ILE A 214 8.15 -16.86 4.95
CA ILE A 214 8.66 -16.86 6.33
C ILE A 214 8.99 -15.40 6.69
N PHE A 215 8.18 -14.80 7.56
CA PHE A 215 8.51 -13.53 8.18
C PHE A 215 8.86 -13.79 9.64
N ASN A 216 10.06 -13.37 10.06
CA ASN A 216 10.52 -13.56 11.43
C ASN A 216 10.01 -12.43 12.33
N PHE A 217 8.99 -12.71 13.13
CA PHE A 217 8.39 -11.77 14.07
C PHE A 217 9.18 -11.62 15.39
N ASN A 218 10.18 -12.45 15.67
CA ASN A 218 10.89 -12.45 16.97
C ASN A 218 11.56 -11.11 17.30
N CYS A 219 11.91 -10.31 16.29
CA CYS A 219 12.60 -9.02 16.44
C CYS A 219 11.64 -7.81 16.54
N LEU A 220 10.32 -8.02 16.68
CA LEU A 220 9.35 -6.92 16.68
C LEU A 220 9.47 -5.95 17.87
N SER A 221 9.69 -6.43 19.11
CA SER A 221 9.64 -5.61 20.33
C SER A 221 10.78 -4.60 20.46
N ASP A 222 11.89 -4.87 19.79
CA ASP A 222 13.13 -4.08 19.87
C ASP A 222 13.38 -3.34 18.55
N PHE A 223 12.34 -3.22 17.71
CA PHE A 223 12.49 -2.70 16.36
C PHE A 223 12.59 -1.18 16.34
N ASN A 224 13.76 -0.71 16.75
CA ASN A 224 14.28 0.59 16.42
C ASN A 224 15.40 0.38 15.40
N PHE A 225 15.34 1.06 14.27
CA PHE A 225 16.38 0.97 13.25
C PHE A 225 16.75 2.36 12.76
N ILE A 226 18.03 2.53 12.47
CA ILE A 226 18.58 3.79 11.97
C ILE A 226 18.67 3.69 10.45
N LEU A 227 18.07 4.65 9.76
CA LEU A 227 18.17 4.80 8.30
C LEU A 227 19.37 5.67 7.92
N HIS A 228 19.60 5.83 6.62
CA HIS A 228 20.78 6.52 6.11
C HIS A 228 20.82 8.02 6.42
N ASP A 229 19.67 8.61 6.76
CA ASP A 229 19.53 9.97 7.26
C ASP A 229 19.92 10.12 8.75
N GLY A 230 20.42 9.04 9.37
CA GLY A 230 20.82 9.01 10.78
C GLY A 230 19.65 8.97 11.75
N ASN A 231 18.41 8.95 11.27
CA ASN A 231 17.24 8.99 12.13
C ASN A 231 16.78 7.59 12.52
N THR A 232 16.30 7.47 13.75
CA THR A 232 15.74 6.24 14.28
C THR A 232 14.26 6.14 13.91
N PHE A 233 13.84 4.97 13.43
CA PHE A 233 12.45 4.64 13.12
C PHE A 233 12.00 3.44 13.95
N THR A 234 10.71 3.41 14.28
CA THR A 234 10.05 2.31 14.98
C THR A 234 8.80 1.85 14.25
N ILE A 235 8.26 0.68 14.60
CA ILE A 235 6.99 0.21 14.04
C ILE A 235 5.86 1.07 14.59
N ARG A 236 4.97 1.53 13.71
CA ARG A 236 3.75 2.27 14.07
C ARG A 236 2.49 1.46 13.87
N SER A 237 2.42 0.72 12.77
CA SER A 237 1.29 -0.15 12.48
C SER A 237 1.67 -1.27 11.52
N LEU A 238 0.90 -2.35 11.58
CA LEU A 238 1.07 -3.57 10.77
C LEU A 238 -0.30 -4.02 10.29
N ILE A 239 -0.42 -4.46 9.03
CA ILE A 239 -1.58 -5.21 8.57
C ILE A 239 -1.16 -6.66 8.40
N LEU A 240 -1.65 -7.55 9.27
CA LEU A 240 -1.27 -8.97 9.33
C LEU A 240 -2.44 -9.88 8.97
N LYS A 241 -2.13 -10.99 8.31
CA LYS A 241 -3.11 -12.07 8.12
C LYS A 241 -3.42 -12.75 9.45
N LYS A 242 -4.67 -12.64 9.90
CA LYS A 242 -5.22 -13.44 11.00
C LYS A 242 -5.70 -14.78 10.45
N ILE A 243 -5.19 -15.87 11.02
CA ILE A 243 -5.59 -17.23 10.67
C ILE A 243 -6.62 -17.69 11.70
N ASN A 244 -7.90 -17.78 11.32
CA ASN A 244 -8.94 -18.43 12.11
C ASN A 244 -9.26 -19.81 11.50
N PHE A 245 -9.85 -20.72 12.29
CA PHE A 245 -10.22 -22.08 11.87
C PHE A 245 -11.07 -22.16 10.58
N PHE A 246 -11.90 -21.15 10.29
CA PHE A 246 -12.81 -21.14 9.13
C PHE A 246 -12.64 -19.93 8.19
N SER A 247 -11.74 -18.99 8.51
CA SER A 247 -11.53 -17.79 7.69
C SER A 247 -10.14 -17.21 7.86
N SER A 248 -9.62 -16.63 6.78
CA SER A 248 -8.44 -15.78 6.86
C SER A 248 -8.80 -14.37 6.45
N SER A 249 -8.64 -13.42 7.36
CA SER A 249 -8.77 -12.00 7.10
C SER A 249 -7.44 -11.30 7.39
N TYR A 250 -7.27 -10.09 6.88
CA TYR A 250 -6.19 -9.22 7.34
C TYR A 250 -6.75 -8.25 8.36
N LYS A 251 -5.96 -7.95 9.38
CA LYS A 251 -6.31 -6.99 10.43
C LYS A 251 -5.12 -6.09 10.71
N MET A 252 -5.41 -4.81 10.87
CA MET A 252 -4.46 -3.81 11.33
C MET A 252 -4.24 -3.96 12.84
N ILE A 253 -2.97 -3.86 13.24
CA ILE A 253 -2.53 -3.70 14.63
C ILE A 253 -1.76 -2.38 14.71
N GLY A 254 -2.05 -1.58 15.72
CA GLY A 254 -1.49 -0.23 15.90
C GLY A 254 -2.30 0.87 15.19
N GLY A 255 -1.61 1.82 14.56
CA GLY A 255 -2.20 2.95 13.82
C GLY A 255 -1.82 4.29 14.48
N ASN A 256 -2.37 4.55 15.66
CA ASN A 256 -2.03 5.74 16.47
C ASN A 256 -0.96 5.48 17.53
N ARG A 257 -0.69 4.22 17.84
CA ARG A 257 0.39 3.74 18.70
C ARG A 257 0.41 2.23 18.59
N ILE A 258 1.59 1.63 18.69
CA ILE A 258 1.72 0.20 18.95
C ILE A 258 2.63 0.07 20.17
N GLY A 259 2.17 -0.65 21.19
CA GLY A 259 2.95 -0.88 22.40
C GLY A 259 3.83 -2.12 22.29
N THR A 260 4.82 -2.24 23.17
CA THR A 260 5.61 -3.47 23.32
C THR A 260 4.72 -4.68 23.57
N PHE A 261 3.67 -4.53 24.39
CA PHE A 261 2.67 -5.57 24.64
C PHE A 261 1.97 -6.06 23.36
N ASP A 262 1.57 -5.15 22.46
CA ASP A 262 0.94 -5.54 21.19
C ASP A 262 1.93 -6.32 20.30
N LEU A 263 3.19 -5.89 20.29
CA LEU A 263 4.27 -6.54 19.54
C LEU A 263 4.59 -7.93 20.12
N ASP A 264 4.57 -8.09 21.44
CA ASP A 264 4.78 -9.37 22.11
C ASP A 264 3.63 -10.35 21.88
N ILE A 265 2.38 -9.87 21.83
CA ILE A 265 1.24 -10.70 21.40
C ILE A 265 1.46 -11.18 19.98
N ILE A 266 1.89 -10.31 19.05
CA ILE A 266 2.16 -10.72 17.67
C ILE A 266 3.25 -11.79 17.64
N LYS A 267 4.33 -11.63 18.40
CA LYS A 267 5.39 -12.65 18.50
C LYS A 267 4.85 -13.99 18.97
N TYR A 268 3.99 -13.98 19.99
CA TYR A 268 3.40 -15.19 20.55
C TYR A 268 2.44 -15.86 19.55
N ASP A 269 1.55 -15.09 18.94
CA ASP A 269 0.53 -15.58 18.01
C ASP A 269 1.13 -16.05 16.67
N HIS A 270 2.29 -15.49 16.28
CA HIS A 270 2.97 -15.77 15.04
C HIS A 270 4.37 -16.34 15.30
N SER A 271 4.45 -17.66 15.52
CA SER A 271 5.72 -18.38 15.64
C SER A 271 6.73 -18.04 14.53
N VAL A 272 8.02 -18.30 14.80
CA VAL A 272 9.22 -17.99 13.98
C VAL A 272 9.08 -18.27 12.47
N MET A 273 8.19 -19.18 12.07
CA MET A 273 7.90 -19.55 10.68
C MET A 273 6.40 -19.55 10.34
N SER A 274 5.65 -18.56 10.82
CA SER A 274 4.26 -18.42 10.42
C SER A 274 4.16 -18.09 8.93
N LYS A 275 3.24 -18.76 8.22
CA LYS A 275 2.78 -18.36 6.88
C LYS A 275 1.90 -17.09 6.95
N SER A 276 2.06 -16.26 7.98
CA SER A 276 1.20 -15.09 8.20
C SER A 276 1.72 -13.91 7.42
N PHE A 277 0.95 -13.55 6.41
CA PHE A 277 1.27 -12.50 5.47
C PHE A 277 1.19 -11.13 6.18
N LEU A 278 2.32 -10.61 6.66
CA LEU A 278 2.51 -9.16 6.75
C LEU A 278 2.21 -8.58 5.38
N SER A 279 1.30 -7.63 5.34
CA SER A 279 0.78 -7.01 4.12
C SER A 279 1.23 -5.56 3.99
N VAL A 280 1.14 -4.81 5.07
CA VAL A 280 1.52 -3.39 5.12
C VAL A 280 2.28 -3.18 6.42
N LEU A 281 3.40 -2.49 6.33
CA LEU A 281 4.21 -2.03 7.46
C LEU A 281 4.26 -0.51 7.41
N VAL A 282 3.88 0.15 8.50
CA VAL A 282 4.09 1.57 8.68
C VAL A 282 5.13 1.76 9.78
N CYS A 283 6.22 2.44 9.45
CA CYS A 283 7.25 2.85 10.42
C CYS A 283 7.14 4.35 10.67
N GLU A 284 7.48 4.80 11.87
CA GLU A 284 7.45 6.21 12.28
C GLU A 284 8.81 6.62 12.83
N LYS A 285 9.25 7.82 12.46
CA LYS A 285 10.46 8.45 12.96
C LYS A 285 10.32 8.73 14.46
N ILE A 286 11.30 8.31 15.25
CA ILE A 286 11.39 8.65 16.67
C ILE A 286 11.96 10.07 16.75
N ASN A 287 11.11 11.03 17.11
CA ASN A 287 11.61 12.33 17.50
C ASN A 287 12.22 12.19 18.90
N HIS A 288 13.53 12.38 19.00
CA HIS A 288 14.16 12.65 20.29
C HIS A 288 13.77 14.07 20.66
N ASP A 289 12.64 14.22 21.35
CA ASP A 289 12.36 15.46 22.07
C ASP A 289 13.46 15.60 23.12
N HIS A 290 14.34 16.57 22.91
CA HIS A 290 15.35 17.02 23.87
C HIS A 290 14.68 17.82 25.00
#